data_AF-B3VQ85-F1
#
_entry.id   AF-B3VQ85-F1
#
_cell.length_a   1.000
_cell.length_b   1.000
_cell.length_c   1.000
_cell.angle_alpha   90.00
_cell.angle_beta   90.00
_cell.angle_gamma   90.00
#
_symmetry.space_group_name_H-M   'P 1'
#
loop_
_entity.id
_entity.type
_entity.pdbx_description
1 polymer ?
#
loop_
_entity_poly.entity_id
_entity_poly.type
_entity_poly.pdbx_seq_one_letter_code
_entity_poly.pdbx_strand_id
1 'polypeptide(L)'
;ATVLAQALIREGAKAVAAGMNPMDLKRGIDKAVVAAVAELKTISKPTADDKAIAQVGTISANSDESIGQIIADAMKEVGKEGVITVEEGSGLDNELDVVKGMQFDRGYLSPYFINNQQSQTADLDDPYILLHDKKISNVRDLLPVLEGVAKAGKPLLIVAEEVEGEALAPLVVNPLRGMVKVVSV
;
A
#
# COMPACT_ATOMS: atom_id res chain seq x y z
N ALA A 1 18.07 1.67 1.05
CA ALA A 1 18.18 2.73 2.06
C ALA A 1 19.03 2.34 3.27
N THR A 2 18.82 1.16 3.86
CA THR A 2 19.52 0.69 5.07
C THR A 2 21.04 0.63 4.96
N VAL A 3 21.59 0.11 3.85
CA VAL A 3 23.05 0.06 3.62
C VAL A 3 23.67 1.47 3.53
N LEU A 4 23.01 2.40 2.83
CA LEU A 4 23.45 3.79 2.73
C LEU A 4 23.38 4.49 4.10
N ALA A 5 22.31 4.27 4.85
CA ALA A 5 22.17 4.79 6.21
C ALA A 5 23.30 4.29 7.13
N GLN A 6 23.59 2.98 7.09
CA GLN A 6 24.69 2.40 7.84
C GLN A 6 26.03 3.03 7.48
N ALA A 7 26.32 3.19 6.18
CA ALA A 7 27.58 3.78 5.71
C ALA A 7 27.71 5.25 6.17
N LEU A 8 26.65 6.05 6.01
CA LEU A 8 26.63 7.45 6.43
C LEU A 8 26.80 7.61 7.94
N ILE A 9 26.14 6.77 8.74
CA ILE A 9 26.27 6.77 10.20
C ILE A 9 27.69 6.37 10.62
N ARG A 10 28.24 5.30 10.02
CA ARG A 10 29.59 4.81 10.35
C ARG A 10 30.66 5.85 10.07
N GLU A 11 30.64 6.46 8.89
CA GLU A 11 31.63 7.48 8.54
C GLU A 11 31.38 8.80 9.26
N GLY A 12 30.11 9.17 9.50
CA GLY A 12 29.76 10.32 10.33
C GLY A 12 30.28 10.18 11.77
N ALA A 13 30.12 9.00 12.38
CA ALA A 13 30.60 8.74 13.74
C ALA A 13 32.13 8.83 13.86
N LYS A 14 32.88 8.37 12.86
CA LYS A 14 34.35 8.53 12.81
C LYS A 14 34.77 9.99 12.73
N ALA A 15 34.10 10.77 11.89
CA ALA A 15 34.40 12.20 11.71
C ALA A 15 34.11 13.01 13.00
N VAL A 16 33.03 12.66 13.71
CA VAL A 16 32.72 13.24 15.03
C VAL A 16 33.76 12.83 16.07
N ALA A 17 34.17 11.56 16.11
CA ALA A 17 35.23 11.09 17.01
C ALA A 17 36.59 11.78 16.75
N ALA A 18 36.84 12.21 15.51
CA ALA A 18 38.01 13.00 15.13
C ALA A 18 37.89 14.50 15.50
N GLY A 19 36.82 14.91 16.19
CA GLY A 19 36.62 16.28 16.68
C GLY A 19 35.92 17.23 15.71
N MET A 20 35.35 16.74 14.60
CA MET A 20 34.56 17.57 13.69
C MET A 20 33.19 17.90 14.30
N ASN A 21 32.68 19.10 14.00
CA ASN A 21 31.36 19.53 14.47
C ASN A 21 30.24 18.70 13.81
N PRO A 22 29.40 17.98 14.59
CA PRO A 22 28.31 17.18 14.06
C PRO A 22 27.29 17.97 13.23
N MET A 23 27.07 19.25 13.57
CA MET A 23 26.11 20.10 12.86
C MET A 23 26.62 20.47 11.45
N ASP A 24 27.92 20.72 11.32
CA ASP A 24 28.53 21.04 10.03
C ASP A 24 28.61 19.78 9.14
N LEU A 25 28.88 18.62 9.73
CA LEU A 25 28.79 17.32 9.04
C LEU A 25 27.39 17.07 8.47
N LYS A 26 26.34 17.24 9.30
CA LYS A 26 24.96 17.11 8.84
C LYS A 26 24.67 18.08 7.68
N ARG A 27 25.02 19.36 7.82
CA ARG A 27 24.80 20.36 6.76
C ARG A 27 25.55 20.02 5.47
N GLY A 28 26.76 19.47 5.57
CA GLY A 28 27.54 19.00 4.43
C GLY A 28 26.87 17.82 3.72
N ILE A 29 26.43 16.82 4.49
CA ILE A 29 25.69 15.66 3.97
C ILE A 29 24.38 16.10 3.30
N ASP A 30 23.60 16.96 3.95
CA ASP A 30 22.34 17.45 3.40
C ASP A 30 22.57 18.16 2.05
N LYS A 31 23.58 19.04 1.95
CA LYS A 31 23.95 19.71 0.69
C LYS A 31 24.40 18.72 -0.39
N ALA A 32 25.20 17.73 -0.02
CA ALA A 32 25.67 16.70 -0.95
C ALA A 32 24.50 15.86 -1.49
N VAL A 33 23.55 15.49 -0.63
CA VAL A 33 22.33 14.75 -1.03
C VAL A 33 21.48 15.59 -1.98
N VAL A 34 21.29 16.89 -1.72
CA VAL A 34 20.54 17.76 -2.64
C VAL A 34 21.20 17.81 -4.02
N ALA A 35 22.53 18.00 -4.08
CA ALA A 35 23.26 18.00 -5.34
C ALA A 35 23.20 16.64 -6.05
N ALA A 36 23.36 15.54 -5.32
CA ALA A 36 23.28 14.19 -5.86
C ALA A 36 21.88 13.87 -6.41
N VAL A 37 20.81 14.28 -5.72
CA VAL A 37 19.44 14.11 -6.22
C VAL A 37 19.18 14.94 -7.47
N ALA A 38 19.74 16.15 -7.55
CA ALA A 38 19.64 16.97 -8.76
C ALA A 38 20.31 16.29 -9.96
N GLU A 39 21.53 15.76 -9.78
CA GLU A 39 22.25 15.04 -10.83
C GLU A 39 21.60 13.68 -11.17
N LEU A 40 21.03 12.98 -10.20
CA LEU A 40 20.28 11.76 -10.48
C LEU A 40 19.07 12.03 -11.38
N LYS A 41 18.42 13.20 -11.24
CA LYS A 41 17.33 13.60 -12.13
C LYS A 41 17.80 13.91 -13.54
N THR A 42 19.02 14.44 -13.73
CA THR A 42 19.57 14.73 -15.07
C THR A 42 19.99 13.46 -15.80
N ILE A 43 20.51 12.46 -15.08
CA ILE A 43 20.91 11.16 -15.64
C ILE A 43 19.71 10.23 -15.87
N SER A 44 18.59 10.47 -15.17
CA SER A 44 17.36 9.69 -15.31
C SER A 44 16.85 9.70 -16.74
N LYS A 45 16.50 8.51 -17.25
CA LYS A 45 15.91 8.34 -18.58
C LYS A 45 14.41 8.10 -18.45
N PRO A 46 13.55 8.97 -18.99
CA PRO A 46 12.11 8.75 -18.96
C PRO A 46 11.74 7.56 -19.85
N THR A 47 10.94 6.65 -19.30
CA THR A 47 10.37 5.51 -20.04
C THR A 47 9.05 5.96 -20.68
N ALA A 48 9.14 6.49 -21.90
CA ALA A 48 7.96 6.95 -22.64
C ALA A 48 7.30 5.85 -23.47
N ASP A 49 8.09 4.87 -23.92
CA ASP A 49 7.67 3.86 -24.89
C ASP A 49 7.20 2.57 -24.20
N ASP A 50 6.14 1.95 -24.72
CA ASP A 50 5.61 0.65 -24.25
C ASP A 50 6.72 -0.42 -24.17
N LYS A 51 7.65 -0.41 -25.12
CA LYS A 51 8.81 -1.33 -25.13
C LYS A 51 9.75 -1.12 -23.95
N ALA A 52 9.98 0.13 -23.54
CA ALA A 52 10.82 0.44 -22.40
C ALA A 52 10.14 0.02 -21.09
N ILE A 53 8.81 0.17 -21.01
CA ILE A 53 8.01 -0.31 -19.88
C ILE A 53 8.09 -1.83 -19.78
N ALA A 54 7.88 -2.55 -20.88
CA ALA A 54 8.02 -4.01 -20.93
C ALA A 54 9.42 -4.47 -20.50
N GLN A 55 10.48 -3.82 -21.01
CA GLN A 55 11.85 -4.15 -20.66
C GLN A 55 12.14 -3.95 -19.17
N VAL A 56 11.65 -2.87 -18.56
CA VAL A 56 11.78 -2.65 -17.11
C VAL A 56 11.04 -3.73 -16.35
N GLY A 57 9.80 -4.06 -16.76
CA GLY A 57 9.01 -5.14 -16.18
C GLY A 57 9.74 -6.50 -16.24
N THR A 58 10.32 -6.84 -17.38
CA THR A 58 11.10 -8.07 -17.59
C THR A 58 12.30 -8.15 -16.67
N ILE A 59 13.10 -7.08 -16.57
CA ILE A 59 14.27 -7.07 -15.68
C ILE A 59 13.85 -7.18 -14.22
N SER A 60 12.77 -6.51 -13.81
CA SER A 60 12.22 -6.61 -12.47
C SER A 60 11.64 -8.00 -12.16
N ALA A 61 11.13 -8.71 -13.16
CA ALA A 61 10.61 -10.06 -13.07
C ALA A 61 11.68 -11.15 -13.28
N ASN A 62 12.95 -10.89 -12.94
CA ASN A 62 14.07 -11.82 -13.10
C ASN A 62 14.30 -12.31 -14.55
N SER A 63 14.15 -11.41 -15.53
CA SER A 63 14.28 -11.69 -16.98
C SER A 63 13.12 -12.50 -17.58
N ASP A 64 11.93 -12.44 -16.97
CA ASP A 64 10.71 -13.01 -17.55
C ASP A 64 10.05 -12.04 -18.54
N GLU A 65 10.12 -12.37 -19.83
CA GLU A 65 9.52 -11.57 -20.90
C GLU A 65 7.99 -11.60 -20.86
N SER A 66 7.37 -12.70 -20.41
CA SER A 66 5.92 -12.85 -20.38
C SER A 66 5.28 -11.89 -19.37
N ILE A 67 5.85 -11.79 -18.18
CA ILE A 67 5.39 -10.89 -17.12
C ILE A 67 5.60 -9.43 -17.54
N GLY A 68 6.76 -9.11 -18.11
CA GLY A 68 7.04 -7.74 -18.59
C GLY A 68 6.05 -7.28 -19.65
N GLN A 69 5.67 -8.17 -20.57
CA GLN A 69 4.70 -7.86 -21.62
C GLN A 69 3.29 -7.62 -21.05
N ILE A 70 2.82 -8.48 -20.15
CA ILE A 70 1.51 -8.33 -19.50
C ILE A 70 1.41 -7.01 -18.72
N ILE A 71 2.47 -6.64 -18.00
CA ILE A 71 2.53 -5.37 -17.28
C ILE A 71 2.43 -4.18 -18.24
N ALA A 72 3.12 -4.23 -19.38
CA ALA A 72 3.07 -3.17 -20.38
C ALA A 72 1.68 -3.05 -21.03
N ASP A 73 1.04 -4.18 -21.31
CA ASP A 73 -0.31 -4.22 -21.88
C ASP A 73 -1.34 -3.69 -20.85
N ALA A 74 -1.23 -4.07 -19.58
CA ALA A 74 -2.07 -3.53 -18.49
C ALA A 74 -1.92 -2.01 -18.35
N MET A 75 -0.69 -1.48 -18.34
CA MET A 75 -0.43 -0.03 -18.27
C MET A 75 -0.99 0.72 -19.48
N LYS A 76 -1.07 0.07 -20.64
CA LYS A 76 -1.60 0.67 -21.86
C LYS A 76 -3.12 0.81 -21.83
N GLU A 77 -3.82 -0.19 -21.31
CA GLU A 77 -5.28 -0.15 -21.18
C GLU A 77 -5.75 0.79 -20.07
N VAL A 78 -5.06 0.79 -18.93
CA VAL A 78 -5.42 1.56 -17.73
C VAL A 78 -4.85 2.99 -17.76
N GLY A 79 -3.78 3.22 -18.52
CA GLY A 79 -3.06 4.49 -18.58
C GLY A 79 -2.04 4.66 -17.45
N LYS A 80 -1.19 5.69 -17.54
CA LYS A 80 -0.05 5.91 -16.62
C LYS A 80 -0.44 6.19 -15.16
N GLU A 81 -1.67 6.63 -14.92
CA GLU A 81 -2.15 7.02 -13.59
C GLU A 81 -3.19 6.06 -13.01
N GLY A 82 -3.52 4.98 -13.72
CA GLY A 82 -4.50 4.04 -13.20
C GLY A 82 -3.88 2.95 -12.33
N VAL A 83 -4.75 2.23 -11.65
CA VAL A 83 -4.39 1.27 -10.61
C VAL A 83 -4.32 -0.12 -11.21
N ILE A 84 -3.23 -0.83 -10.93
CA ILE A 84 -3.03 -2.23 -11.34
C ILE A 84 -3.00 -3.07 -10.07
N THR A 85 -3.86 -4.08 -10.01
CA THR A 85 -3.88 -5.09 -8.94
C THR A 85 -3.50 -6.44 -9.51
N VAL A 86 -2.90 -7.29 -8.68
CA VAL A 86 -2.51 -8.66 -9.06
C VAL A 86 -3.23 -9.60 -8.12
N GLU A 87 -3.94 -10.59 -8.68
CA GLU A 87 -4.64 -11.63 -7.95
C GLU A 87 -4.10 -13.00 -8.35
N GLU A 88 -4.25 -14.00 -7.46
CA GLU A 88 -3.88 -15.37 -7.78
C GLU A 88 -4.90 -16.00 -8.73
N GLY A 89 -4.46 -16.34 -9.94
CA GLY A 89 -5.28 -17.04 -10.92
C GLY A 89 -5.50 -18.51 -10.54
N SER A 90 -6.65 -19.05 -10.97
CA SER A 90 -6.96 -20.49 -10.81
C SER A 90 -6.46 -21.35 -11.98
N GLY A 91 -6.04 -20.72 -13.07
CA GLY A 91 -5.48 -21.36 -14.28
C GLY A 91 -3.95 -21.41 -14.29
N LEU A 92 -3.41 -22.05 -15.34
CA LEU A 92 -1.97 -22.05 -15.63
C LEU A 92 -1.53 -20.84 -16.45
N ASP A 93 -2.49 -20.22 -17.16
CA ASP A 93 -2.26 -19.08 -18.03
C ASP A 93 -2.45 -17.77 -17.25
N ASN A 94 -1.67 -16.75 -17.62
CA ASN A 94 -1.85 -15.42 -17.08
C ASN A 94 -2.97 -14.70 -17.84
N GLU A 95 -3.90 -14.08 -17.11
CA GLU A 95 -5.03 -13.35 -17.68
C GLU A 95 -4.93 -11.87 -17.32
N LEU A 96 -5.36 -11.00 -18.24
CA LEU A 96 -5.52 -9.57 -18.04
C LEU A 96 -7.00 -9.25 -18.19
N ASP A 97 -7.62 -8.68 -17.16
CA ASP A 97 -8.99 -8.19 -17.21
C ASP A 97 -9.07 -6.76 -16.67
N VAL A 98 -9.90 -5.94 -17.31
CA VAL A 98 -10.10 -4.53 -16.95
C VAL A 98 -11.46 -4.38 -16.30
N VAL A 99 -11.44 -4.33 -14.98
CA VAL A 99 -12.65 -4.09 -14.17
C VAL A 99 -12.79 -2.62 -13.80
N LYS A 100 -14.04 -2.17 -13.65
CA LYS A 100 -14.33 -0.83 -13.14
C LYS A 100 -14.15 -0.81 -11.62
N GLY A 101 -13.00 -0.32 -11.17
CA GLY A 101 -12.67 -0.13 -9.76
C GLY A 101 -12.38 1.33 -9.41
N MET A 102 -12.17 1.60 -8.12
CA MET A 102 -11.65 2.87 -7.64
C MET A 102 -10.70 2.64 -6.45
N GLN A 103 -9.68 3.48 -6.35
CA GLN A 103 -8.81 3.57 -5.18
C GLN A 103 -8.89 4.98 -4.61
N PHE A 104 -8.79 5.10 -3.30
CA PHE A 104 -8.75 6.38 -2.60
C PHE A 104 -7.70 6.34 -1.49
N ASP A 105 -7.16 7.50 -1.14
CA ASP A 105 -6.06 7.63 -0.17
C ASP A 105 -6.55 7.62 1.28
N ARG A 106 -7.27 6.56 1.68
CA ARG A 106 -7.55 6.26 3.10
C ARG A 106 -7.16 4.83 3.44
N GLY A 107 -6.49 4.69 4.59
CA GLY A 107 -6.10 3.40 5.15
C GLY A 107 -7.04 2.94 6.26
N TYR A 108 -6.84 1.72 6.72
CA TYR A 108 -7.58 1.16 7.86
C TYR A 108 -7.31 1.95 9.15
N LEU A 109 -8.34 2.11 9.98
CA LEU A 109 -8.23 2.82 11.26
C LEU A 109 -7.41 2.05 12.32
N SER A 110 -7.34 0.73 12.19
CA SER A 110 -6.62 -0.13 13.14
C SER A 110 -5.80 -1.21 12.43
N PRO A 111 -4.52 -1.43 12.81
CA PRO A 111 -3.71 -2.52 12.26
C PRO A 111 -4.27 -3.92 12.53
N TYR A 112 -5.19 -4.06 13.48
CA TYR A 112 -5.83 -5.35 13.78
C TYR A 112 -6.80 -5.82 12.69
N PHE A 113 -7.09 -4.99 11.69
CA PHE A 113 -7.86 -5.38 10.51
C PHE A 113 -7.04 -6.14 9.45
N ILE A 114 -5.72 -6.19 9.61
CA ILE A 114 -4.82 -6.94 8.71
C ILE A 114 -5.12 -8.43 8.84
N ASN A 115 -5.46 -9.07 7.72
CA ASN A 115 -5.63 -10.52 7.64
C ASN A 115 -4.43 -11.19 6.94
N ASN A 116 -3.74 -10.49 6.05
CA ASN A 116 -2.54 -10.96 5.41
C ASN A 116 -1.31 -10.34 6.10
N GLN A 117 -0.69 -11.09 7.01
CA GLN A 117 0.45 -10.61 7.79
C GLN A 117 1.72 -10.39 6.94
N GLN A 118 1.81 -10.98 5.75
CA GLN A 118 3.00 -10.85 4.89
C GLN A 118 2.99 -9.52 4.14
N SER A 119 1.88 -9.19 3.50
CA SER A 119 1.68 -7.94 2.77
C SER A 119 1.23 -6.79 3.67
N GLN A 120 0.80 -7.08 4.91
CA GLN A 120 0.11 -6.13 5.80
C GLN A 120 -1.17 -5.54 5.17
N THR A 121 -1.89 -6.36 4.39
CA THR A 121 -3.15 -5.97 3.72
C THR A 121 -4.37 -6.57 4.43
N ALA A 122 -5.54 -5.97 4.15
CA ALA A 122 -6.83 -6.43 4.62
C ALA A 122 -7.70 -6.82 3.42
N ASP A 123 -7.59 -8.07 3.00
CA ASP A 123 -8.21 -8.59 1.78
C ASP A 123 -9.62 -9.11 2.08
N LEU A 124 -10.65 -8.58 1.42
CA LEU A 124 -12.05 -8.96 1.67
C LEU A 124 -12.69 -9.56 0.42
N ASP A 125 -13.15 -10.80 0.53
CA ASP A 125 -13.85 -11.51 -0.57
C ASP A 125 -15.34 -11.17 -0.58
N ASP A 126 -15.84 -10.61 -1.68
CA ASP A 126 -17.25 -10.23 -1.89
C ASP A 126 -17.89 -9.49 -0.67
N PRO A 127 -17.31 -8.36 -0.23
CA PRO A 127 -17.78 -7.65 0.96
C PRO A 127 -19.02 -6.80 0.68
N TYR A 128 -19.85 -6.63 1.71
CA TYR A 128 -20.79 -5.51 1.74
C TYR A 128 -20.05 -4.20 2.02
N ILE A 129 -20.48 -3.11 1.40
CA ILE A 129 -19.90 -1.78 1.61
C ILE A 129 -20.94 -0.90 2.30
N LEU A 130 -20.63 -0.45 3.51
CA LEU A 130 -21.41 0.52 4.27
C LEU A 130 -20.76 1.90 4.11
N LEU A 131 -21.47 2.83 3.47
CA LEU A 131 -21.05 4.22 3.35
C LEU A 131 -21.81 5.06 4.38
N HIS A 132 -21.08 5.79 5.23
CA HIS A 132 -21.67 6.70 6.21
C HIS A 132 -20.98 8.06 6.16
N ASP A 133 -21.76 9.13 6.12
CA ASP A 133 -21.27 10.51 5.95
C ASP A 133 -20.86 11.19 7.26
N LYS A 134 -21.13 10.56 8.40
CA LYS A 134 -20.87 11.11 9.74
C LYS A 134 -19.92 10.23 10.53
N LYS A 135 -19.49 10.77 11.69
CA LYS A 135 -18.73 10.04 12.69
C LYS A 135 -19.58 8.97 13.36
N ILE A 136 -19.00 7.78 13.53
CA ILE A 136 -19.60 6.67 14.24
C ILE A 136 -18.96 6.57 15.62
N SER A 137 -19.66 7.09 16.63
CA SER A 137 -19.22 7.00 18.02
C SER A 137 -19.79 5.78 18.75
N ASN A 138 -21.02 5.37 18.41
CA ASN A 138 -21.74 4.32 19.14
C ASN A 138 -21.92 3.04 18.31
N VAL A 139 -21.60 1.89 18.91
CA VAL A 139 -21.80 0.57 18.27
C VAL A 139 -23.29 0.21 18.10
N ARG A 140 -24.20 0.78 18.91
CA ARG A 140 -25.63 0.43 18.88
C ARG A 140 -26.28 0.71 17.53
N ASP A 141 -25.85 1.77 16.86
CA ASP A 141 -26.36 2.16 15.55
C ASP A 141 -25.89 1.20 14.44
N LEU A 142 -24.77 0.51 14.68
CA LEU A 142 -24.21 -0.51 13.78
C LEU A 142 -24.73 -1.92 14.05
N LEU A 143 -25.28 -2.21 15.23
CA LEU A 143 -25.74 -3.56 15.60
C LEU A 143 -26.70 -4.18 14.57
N PRO A 144 -27.75 -3.48 14.09
CA PRO A 144 -28.69 -4.07 13.12
C PRO A 144 -28.01 -4.44 11.80
N VAL A 145 -27.02 -3.64 11.37
CA VAL A 145 -26.27 -3.89 10.14
C VAL A 145 -25.31 -5.07 10.32
N LEU A 146 -24.60 -5.11 11.46
CA LEU A 146 -23.68 -6.19 11.79
C LEU A 146 -24.40 -7.54 11.91
N GLU A 147 -25.60 -7.58 12.49
CA GLU A 147 -26.43 -8.79 12.57
C GLU A 147 -26.88 -9.26 11.18
N GLY A 148 -27.27 -8.33 10.31
CA GLY A 148 -27.64 -8.62 8.92
C GLY A 148 -26.49 -9.24 8.14
N VAL A 149 -25.29 -8.67 8.26
CA VAL A 149 -24.09 -9.15 7.57
C VAL A 149 -23.60 -10.48 8.15
N ALA A 150 -23.63 -10.63 9.48
CA ALA A 150 -23.28 -11.88 10.14
C ALA A 150 -24.17 -13.04 9.67
N LYS A 151 -25.48 -12.78 9.48
CA LYS A 151 -26.42 -13.78 8.95
C LYS A 151 -26.12 -14.15 7.49
N ALA A 152 -25.63 -13.20 6.70
CA ALA A 152 -25.23 -13.43 5.31
C ALA A 152 -23.88 -14.16 5.19
N GLY A 153 -23.08 -14.21 6.27
CA GLY A 153 -21.77 -14.86 6.28
C GLY A 153 -20.72 -14.16 5.41
N LYS A 154 -20.97 -12.92 4.99
CA LYS A 154 -20.07 -12.12 4.14
C LYS A 154 -19.29 -11.08 4.96
N PRO A 155 -18.13 -10.60 4.48
CA PRO A 155 -17.41 -9.51 5.13
C PRO A 155 -18.11 -8.15 4.98
N LEU A 156 -17.73 -7.19 5.81
CA LEU A 156 -18.21 -5.79 5.77
C LEU A 156 -17.04 -4.81 5.68
N LEU A 157 -17.07 -3.92 4.70
CA LEU A 157 -16.24 -2.71 4.61
C LEU A 157 -17.07 -1.51 5.07
N ILE A 158 -16.60 -0.81 6.10
CA ILE A 158 -17.22 0.42 6.60
C ILE A 158 -16.36 1.60 6.13
N VAL A 159 -16.96 2.52 5.37
CA VAL A 159 -16.34 3.79 4.98
C VAL A 159 -17.10 4.91 5.68
N ALA A 160 -16.46 5.55 6.64
CA ALA A 160 -17.05 6.64 7.42
C ALA A 160 -16.10 7.84 7.52
N GLU A 161 -16.59 8.98 8.01
CA GLU A 161 -15.71 10.12 8.28
C GLU A 161 -14.65 9.73 9.33
N GLU A 162 -15.10 9.14 10.43
CA GLU A 162 -14.30 8.69 11.57
C GLU A 162 -15.07 7.63 12.37
N VAL A 163 -14.36 6.61 12.90
CA VAL A 163 -14.91 5.63 13.84
C VAL A 163 -14.18 5.76 15.18
N GLU A 164 -14.89 6.17 16.22
CA GLU A 164 -14.31 6.47 17.53
C GLU A 164 -14.21 5.22 18.43
N GLY A 165 -13.45 5.33 19.53
CA GLY A 165 -13.01 4.21 20.36
C GLY A 165 -14.12 3.30 20.93
N GLU A 166 -15.30 3.83 21.24
CA GLU A 166 -16.43 3.02 21.75
C GLU A 166 -17.02 2.11 20.65
N ALA A 167 -17.04 2.57 19.39
CA ALA A 167 -17.41 1.76 18.24
C ALA A 167 -16.26 0.90 17.71
N LEU A 168 -15.02 1.38 17.79
CA LEU A 168 -13.84 0.70 17.25
C LEU A 168 -13.46 -0.57 18.02
N ALA A 169 -13.52 -0.54 19.36
CA ALA A 169 -13.15 -1.70 20.19
C ALA A 169 -13.94 -2.98 19.84
N PRO A 170 -15.28 -2.98 19.77
CA PRO A 170 -16.03 -4.17 19.36
C PRO A 170 -15.78 -4.55 17.90
N LEU A 171 -15.55 -3.59 17.00
CA LEU A 171 -15.24 -3.86 15.60
C LEU A 171 -13.89 -4.54 15.40
N VAL A 172 -12.92 -4.33 16.29
CA VAL A 172 -11.61 -5.01 16.26
C VAL A 172 -11.67 -6.39 16.92
N VAL A 173 -12.44 -6.54 18.01
CA VAL A 173 -12.53 -7.80 18.77
C VAL A 173 -13.33 -8.87 18.02
N ASN A 174 -14.33 -8.49 17.23
CA ASN A 174 -15.19 -9.43 16.51
C ASN A 174 -14.46 -10.20 15.38
N PRO A 175 -13.63 -9.56 14.54
CA PRO A 175 -12.75 -10.24 13.59
C PRO A 175 -11.78 -11.20 14.26
N LEU A 176 -11.16 -10.80 15.40
CA LEU A 176 -10.24 -11.65 16.16
C LEU A 176 -10.91 -12.92 16.72
N ARG A 177 -12.23 -12.86 16.95
CA ARG A 177 -13.04 -13.99 17.42
C ARG A 177 -13.68 -14.81 16.29
N GLY A 178 -13.42 -14.44 15.03
CA GLY A 178 -13.92 -15.16 13.85
C GLY A 178 -15.43 -15.06 13.62
N MET A 179 -16.12 -14.12 14.27
CA MET A 179 -17.58 -14.00 14.15
C MET A 179 -17.99 -13.19 12.92
N VAL A 180 -17.32 -12.06 12.66
CA VAL A 180 -17.59 -11.21 11.50
C VAL A 180 -16.27 -10.59 11.04
N LYS A 181 -15.94 -10.73 9.75
CA LYS A 181 -14.81 -10.03 9.12
C LYS A 181 -15.26 -8.60 8.79
N VAL A 182 -14.72 -7.61 9.50
CA VAL A 182 -15.06 -6.19 9.30
C VAL A 182 -13.77 -5.38 9.18
N VAL A 183 -13.76 -4.41 8.27
CA VAL A 183 -12.68 -3.42 8.12
C VAL A 183 -13.32 -2.04 8.10
N SER A 184 -12.73 -1.08 8.82
CA SER A 184 -13.15 0.32 8.79
C SER A 184 -12.06 1.25 8.28
N VAL A 185 -12.49 2.19 7.43
CA VAL A 185 -11.68 3.18 6.69
C VAL A 185 -12.32 4.57 6.80
#